data_AF-A0AAN6K3K4-F1
#
_entry.id   AF-A0AAN6K3K4-F1
#
_cell.length_a   1.000
_cell.length_b   1.000
_cell.length_c   1.000
_cell.angle_alpha   90.00
_cell.angle_beta   90.00
_cell.angle_gamma   90.00
#
_symmetry.space_group_name_H-M   'P 1'
#
loop_
_entity.id
_entity.type
_entity.pdbx_description
1 polymer ?
#
loop_
_entity_poly.entity_id
_entity_poly.type
_entity_poly.pdbx_seq_one_letter_code
_entity_poly.pdbx_strand_id
1 'polypeptide(L)'
;MHIVQKTFTGAFQFDVVYTPASVATPFSGDVTRAIVRTTKTFDMKYDTVFKPQAPFGGEAYARFSKNLFSNLVGGIGYFHGDQLIDRSADPAYEEENEGFWQETADARAMNRAQLEGPYELFTSIPSRPFFPRGFLWDEGFHLLPIVDWDPELVMQIVSSWFGTMDEEGWIAREQILGPEARSKVPQEFQVQYPHYANPPTLYMAIEALLHKYQSTDSTPHNTDTFKTWLTQIYPLLQRNFEWYRRTQSGDLKTYDRPKSFSTKEAYRWRGRSDRHILTSGLDDFPRAQPPHPGELHTDLISWMGMMARSLASVAAYLDEAEDAARYGKIFEAIRRNIDDLHWSAKDATYCDVTVDDYEDSVHVCHKGYISIFPFMTGMLAPESGKLGAVLDLIADEAELWSPFGVRSLSKRDVLFGTEEDYWRGPVWMNMNYLVVRELLHLAQTPGPHQSQATKMYTALRKNLVDTVYNSWTETGFVWEQYNGETGKGQRTQHFTGWTSLVVKVMGMPDLSGGKGLRGHEEL
;
A
#
# COMPACT_ATOMS: atom_id res chain seq x y z
N MET A 1 21.24 7.53 32.58
CA MET A 1 19.82 7.93 32.48
C MET A 1 19.59 9.07 33.48
N HIS A 2 19.09 10.22 33.03
CA HIS A 2 18.64 11.31 33.90
C HIS A 2 17.12 11.41 33.82
N ILE A 3 16.44 11.46 34.97
CA ILE A 3 15.00 11.67 35.07
C ILE A 3 14.78 12.99 35.82
N VAL A 4 14.00 13.90 35.25
CA VAL A 4 13.68 15.20 35.84
C VAL A 4 12.19 15.25 36.18
N GLN A 5 11.87 15.34 37.47
CA GLN A 5 10.48 15.44 37.95
C GLN A 5 10.21 16.86 38.47
N LYS A 6 9.11 17.47 38.02
CA LYS A 6 8.63 18.78 38.48
C LYS A 6 7.13 18.69 38.79
N THR A 7 6.70 19.18 39.95
CA THR A 7 5.30 19.16 40.40
C THR A 7 4.79 20.58 40.52
N PHE A 8 3.66 20.88 39.88
CA PHE A 8 3.05 22.21 39.83
C PHE A 8 1.58 22.16 40.25
N THR A 9 1.05 23.29 40.72
CA THR A 9 -0.38 23.50 40.95
C THR A 9 -0.87 24.61 40.00
N GLY A 10 -1.87 24.33 39.17
CA GLY A 10 -2.38 25.27 38.17
C GLY A 10 -1.68 25.18 36.81
N ALA A 11 -1.94 26.16 35.92
CA ALA A 11 -1.33 26.23 34.61
C ALA A 11 0.17 26.56 34.71
N PHE A 12 1.00 25.83 33.98
CA PHE A 12 2.44 26.03 33.96
C PHE A 12 2.99 25.83 32.54
N GLN A 13 4.17 26.38 32.28
CA GLN A 13 4.96 26.15 31.07
C GLN A 13 6.43 26.04 31.47
N PHE A 14 7.16 25.15 30.80
CA PHE A 14 8.62 25.11 30.86
C PHE A 14 9.16 24.69 29.50
N ASP A 15 10.34 25.19 29.15
CA ASP A 15 11.00 24.87 27.88
C ASP A 15 12.15 23.89 28.14
N VAL A 16 12.28 22.86 27.30
CA VAL A 16 13.47 22.00 27.24
C VAL A 16 14.20 22.33 25.94
N VAL A 17 15.35 22.99 26.07
CA VAL A 17 16.10 23.49 24.93
C VAL A 17 17.41 22.72 24.83
N TYR A 18 17.63 22.07 23.69
CA TYR A 18 18.93 21.54 23.30
C TYR A 18 19.65 22.56 22.43
N THR A 19 20.87 22.94 22.81
CA THR A 19 21.71 23.85 22.02
C THR A 19 23.07 23.19 21.78
N PRO A 20 23.49 22.98 20.52
CA PRO A 20 24.83 22.54 20.21
C PRO A 20 25.88 23.52 20.79
N ALA A 21 27.05 23.03 21.17
CA ALA A 21 28.09 23.85 21.78
C ALA A 21 28.56 25.04 20.90
N SER A 22 28.30 24.99 19.59
CA SER A 22 28.66 26.02 18.61
C SER A 22 27.63 27.15 18.47
N VAL A 23 26.49 27.10 19.18
CA VAL A 23 25.37 28.04 19.01
C VAL A 23 25.00 28.66 20.36
N ALA A 24 24.58 29.92 20.35
CA ALA A 24 24.09 30.58 21.56
C ALA A 24 22.71 30.01 21.98
N THR A 25 22.53 29.75 23.27
CA THR A 25 21.26 29.22 23.81
C THR A 25 20.14 30.26 23.62
N PRO A 26 19.01 29.88 23.00
CA PRO A 26 17.89 30.80 22.77
C PRO A 26 17.17 31.16 24.08
N PHE A 27 16.54 32.34 24.11
CA PHE A 27 15.66 32.74 25.21
C PHE A 27 14.23 32.20 24.98
N SER A 28 13.42 32.11 26.04
CA SER A 28 12.03 31.63 25.92
C SER A 28 11.17 32.47 24.93
N GLY A 29 11.47 33.77 24.82
CA GLY A 29 10.84 34.64 23.81
C GLY A 29 11.20 34.27 22.36
N ASP A 30 12.40 33.71 22.12
CA ASP A 30 12.80 33.17 20.82
C ASP A 30 12.01 31.91 20.48
N VAL A 31 11.82 31.02 21.46
CA VAL A 31 11.01 29.80 21.31
C VAL A 31 9.57 30.17 20.93
N THR A 32 8.96 31.13 21.63
CA THR A 32 7.60 31.60 21.33
C THR A 32 7.49 32.15 19.91
N ARG A 33 8.45 32.98 19.48
CA ARG A 33 8.48 33.51 18.10
C ARG A 33 8.67 32.40 17.06
N ALA A 34 9.51 31.41 17.37
CA ALA A 34 9.76 30.27 16.50
C ALA A 34 8.50 29.40 16.33
N ILE A 35 7.74 29.15 17.39
CA ILE A 35 6.46 28.42 17.33
C ILE A 35 5.49 29.15 16.38
N VAL A 36 5.24 30.44 16.61
CA VAL A 36 4.32 31.23 15.77
C VAL A 36 4.76 31.24 14.30
N ARG A 37 6.05 31.45 14.04
CA ARG A 37 6.61 31.44 12.67
C ARG A 37 6.44 30.07 12.00
N THR A 38 6.74 29.00 12.73
CA THR A 38 6.71 27.63 12.20
C THR A 38 5.29 27.19 11.91
N THR A 39 4.34 27.43 12.82
CA THR A 39 2.92 27.15 12.60
C THR A 39 2.39 27.89 11.38
N LYS A 40 2.69 29.19 11.25
CA LYS A 40 2.28 29.98 10.08
C LYS A 40 2.89 29.43 8.78
N THR A 41 4.16 29.03 8.79
CA THR A 41 4.84 28.48 7.61
C THR A 41 4.26 27.13 7.21
N PHE A 42 3.96 26.27 8.19
CA PHE A 42 3.24 25.03 7.96
C PHE A 42 1.88 25.28 7.32
N ASP A 43 1.07 26.20 7.88
CA ASP A 43 -0.26 26.51 7.36
C ASP A 43 -0.21 27.01 5.91
N MET A 44 0.71 27.94 5.60
CA MET A 44 0.87 28.47 4.24
C MET A 44 1.28 27.38 3.24
N LYS A 45 2.23 26.50 3.61
CA LYS A 45 2.64 25.38 2.76
C LYS A 45 1.49 24.38 2.59
N TYR A 46 0.75 24.09 3.66
CA TYR A 46 -0.38 23.16 3.64
C TYR A 46 -1.49 23.63 2.71
N ASP A 47 -1.86 24.90 2.78
CA ASP A 47 -2.90 25.49 1.93
C ASP A 47 -2.48 25.55 0.45
N THR A 48 -1.19 25.36 0.16
CA THR A 48 -0.65 25.26 -1.21
C THR A 48 -0.63 23.81 -1.70
N VAL A 49 -0.20 22.87 -0.85
CA VAL A 49 0.03 21.46 -1.24
C VAL A 49 -1.25 20.61 -1.14
N PHE A 50 -2.03 20.75 -0.07
CA PHE A 50 -3.15 19.85 0.26
C PHE A 50 -4.48 20.58 0.39
N LYS A 51 -4.66 21.68 -0.35
CA LYS A 51 -5.91 22.43 -0.34
C LYS A 51 -7.10 21.51 -0.65
N PRO A 52 -8.05 21.31 0.27
CA PRO A 52 -9.25 20.52 -0.01
C PRO A 52 -10.02 21.14 -1.18
N GLN A 53 -10.44 20.30 -2.12
CA GLN A 53 -11.25 20.70 -3.26
C GLN A 53 -12.73 20.47 -2.95
N ALA A 54 -13.62 21.16 -3.68
CA ALA A 54 -15.06 21.01 -3.53
C ALA A 54 -15.48 19.52 -3.57
N PRO A 55 -16.46 19.08 -2.75
CA PRO A 55 -17.28 19.87 -1.84
C PRO A 55 -16.65 20.10 -0.45
N PHE A 56 -15.41 19.67 -0.21
CA PHE A 56 -14.77 19.66 1.12
C PHE A 56 -14.16 21.01 1.52
N GLY A 57 -14.77 22.10 1.07
CA GLY A 57 -14.37 23.44 1.45
C GLY A 57 -14.69 23.75 2.92
N GLY A 58 -13.99 24.72 3.49
CA GLY A 58 -14.26 25.26 4.82
C GLY A 58 -13.27 24.85 5.91
N GLU A 59 -13.34 25.54 7.04
CA GLU A 59 -12.36 25.43 8.13
C GLU A 59 -12.37 24.04 8.79
N ALA A 60 -13.53 23.38 8.85
CA ALA A 60 -13.66 22.11 9.53
C ALA A 60 -12.88 20.98 8.82
N TYR A 61 -12.98 20.91 7.48
CA TYR A 61 -12.20 19.98 6.67
C TYR A 61 -10.72 20.36 6.63
N ALA A 62 -10.38 21.66 6.57
CA ALA A 62 -8.99 22.10 6.65
C ALA A 62 -8.33 21.71 7.99
N ARG A 63 -9.04 21.86 9.12
CA ARG A 63 -8.56 21.44 10.44
C ARG A 63 -8.38 19.91 10.50
N PHE A 64 -9.35 19.17 10.01
CA PHE A 64 -9.31 17.71 9.94
C PHE A 64 -8.12 17.23 9.11
N SER A 65 -7.97 17.73 7.88
CA SER A 65 -6.92 17.31 6.95
C SER A 65 -5.52 17.63 7.51
N LYS A 66 -5.33 18.83 8.09
CA LYS A 66 -4.09 19.22 8.77
C LYS A 66 -3.77 18.28 9.92
N ASN A 67 -4.76 17.96 10.76
CA ASN A 67 -4.57 17.03 11.88
C ASN A 67 -4.11 15.64 11.43
N LEU A 68 -4.74 15.05 10.41
CA LEU A 68 -4.37 13.73 9.91
C LEU A 68 -2.97 13.72 9.32
N PHE A 69 -2.66 14.67 8.43
CA PHE A 69 -1.34 14.75 7.82
C PHE A 69 -0.23 14.98 8.86
N SER A 70 -0.46 15.87 9.84
CA SER A 70 0.49 16.09 10.94
C SER A 70 0.71 14.84 11.78
N ASN A 71 -0.31 14.01 12.01
CA ASN A 71 -0.15 12.75 12.75
C ASN A 71 0.56 11.67 11.94
N LEU A 72 0.34 11.60 10.62
CA LEU A 72 1.09 10.72 9.72
C LEU A 72 2.60 11.04 9.78
N VAL A 73 2.95 12.31 9.52
CA VAL A 73 4.36 12.75 9.57
C VAL A 73 4.93 12.64 10.99
N GLY A 74 4.11 12.91 12.01
CA GLY A 74 4.48 12.72 13.42
C GLY A 74 4.61 11.27 13.86
N GLY A 75 4.25 10.31 13.01
CA GLY A 75 4.51 8.88 13.19
C GLY A 75 5.88 8.44 12.67
N ILE A 76 6.58 9.29 11.90
CA ILE A 76 7.92 8.97 11.40
C ILE A 76 8.89 8.80 12.57
N GLY A 77 9.60 7.67 12.58
CA GLY A 77 10.56 7.30 13.60
C GLY A 77 11.86 6.78 13.02
N TYR A 78 12.89 6.74 13.87
CA TYR A 78 14.16 6.06 13.61
C TYR A 78 14.27 4.89 14.58
N PHE A 79 14.53 3.70 14.03
CA PHE A 79 14.60 2.44 14.74
C PHE A 79 15.96 1.78 14.49
N HIS A 80 16.52 1.11 15.49
CA HIS A 80 17.79 0.41 15.38
C HIS A 80 17.82 -0.82 16.27
N GLY A 81 18.26 -1.96 15.75
CA GLY A 81 18.39 -3.20 16.52
C GLY A 81 18.43 -4.46 15.66
N ASP A 82 18.48 -5.60 16.34
CA ASP A 82 18.36 -6.92 15.74
C ASP A 82 16.92 -7.28 15.36
N GLN A 83 16.76 -8.10 14.32
CA GLN A 83 15.54 -8.81 13.95
C GLN A 83 15.64 -10.29 14.33
N LEU A 84 14.51 -10.98 14.46
CA LEU A 84 14.46 -12.43 14.64
C LEU A 84 14.08 -13.07 13.29
N ILE A 85 15.00 -13.81 12.67
CA ILE A 85 14.84 -14.32 11.30
C ILE A 85 15.09 -15.83 11.26
N ASP A 86 14.20 -16.60 10.63
CA ASP A 86 14.41 -18.02 10.36
C ASP A 86 14.98 -18.24 8.95
N ARG A 87 16.30 -18.48 8.90
CA ARG A 87 17.03 -18.85 7.67
C ARG A 87 17.36 -20.35 7.58
N SER A 88 16.62 -21.21 8.28
CA SER A 88 16.96 -22.64 8.37
C SER A 88 16.87 -23.41 7.05
N ALA A 89 16.25 -22.83 6.01
CA ALA A 89 16.03 -23.45 4.70
C ALA A 89 15.39 -24.85 4.83
N ASP A 90 14.41 -24.98 5.73
CA ASP A 90 13.66 -26.23 5.90
C ASP A 90 12.92 -26.57 4.59
N PRO A 91 13.03 -27.80 4.05
CA PRO A 91 12.39 -28.19 2.79
C PRO A 91 10.88 -27.98 2.76
N ALA A 92 10.21 -27.99 3.93
CA ALA A 92 8.78 -27.72 4.02
C ALA A 92 8.42 -26.32 3.49
N TYR A 93 9.35 -25.35 3.54
CA TYR A 93 9.14 -23.97 3.08
C TYR A 93 9.07 -23.82 1.55
N GLU A 94 9.39 -24.87 0.78
CA GLU A 94 9.23 -24.84 -0.68
C GLU A 94 7.75 -24.98 -1.11
N GLU A 95 6.89 -25.54 -0.25
CA GLU A 95 5.45 -25.66 -0.47
C GLU A 95 5.06 -26.39 -1.77
N GLU A 96 5.79 -27.45 -2.13
CA GLU A 96 5.60 -28.18 -3.40
C GLU A 96 4.52 -29.28 -3.33
N ASN A 97 4.22 -29.80 -2.13
CA ASN A 97 3.31 -30.92 -1.95
C ASN A 97 1.91 -30.47 -1.49
N GLU A 98 0.88 -31.23 -1.86
CA GLU A 98 -0.43 -31.10 -1.19
C GLU A 98 -0.29 -31.29 0.33
N GLY A 99 -1.03 -30.49 1.11
CA GLY A 99 -0.88 -30.50 2.57
C GLY A 99 0.27 -29.65 3.10
N PHE A 100 1.02 -28.91 2.26
CA PHE A 100 2.20 -28.13 2.66
C PHE A 100 1.99 -27.22 3.87
N TRP A 101 0.78 -26.70 4.11
CA TRP A 101 0.49 -25.80 5.23
C TRP A 101 0.67 -26.48 6.60
N GLN A 102 0.58 -27.82 6.66
CA GLN A 102 0.84 -28.61 7.87
C GLN A 102 2.35 -28.79 8.08
N GLU A 103 3.06 -29.19 7.02
CA GLU A 103 4.52 -29.37 7.06
C GLU A 103 5.24 -28.05 7.40
N THR A 104 4.78 -26.93 6.83
CA THR A 104 5.30 -25.60 7.15
C THR A 104 4.97 -25.17 8.58
N ALA A 105 3.80 -25.53 9.11
CA ALA A 105 3.45 -25.27 10.51
C ALA A 105 4.38 -26.04 11.47
N ASP A 106 4.64 -27.32 11.18
CA ASP A 106 5.55 -28.15 11.96
C ASP A 106 6.99 -27.62 11.90
N ALA A 107 7.46 -27.20 10.72
CA ALA A 107 8.78 -26.57 10.55
C ALA A 107 8.91 -25.28 11.37
N ARG A 108 7.90 -24.39 11.31
CA ARG A 108 7.89 -23.14 12.10
C ARG A 108 7.85 -23.40 13.61
N ALA A 109 7.15 -24.45 14.05
CA ALA A 109 7.07 -24.82 15.46
C ALA A 109 8.43 -25.24 16.05
N MET A 110 9.40 -25.63 15.21
CA MET A 110 10.78 -25.91 15.66
C MET A 110 11.55 -24.65 16.06
N ASN A 111 11.05 -23.45 15.73
CA ASN A 111 11.54 -22.15 16.15
C ASN A 111 13.07 -22.00 16.02
N ARG A 112 13.58 -22.21 14.81
CA ARG A 112 15.03 -22.15 14.49
C ARG A 112 15.52 -20.72 14.21
N ALA A 113 14.70 -19.72 14.49
CA ALA A 113 15.01 -18.33 14.22
C ALA A 113 16.19 -17.81 15.06
N GLN A 114 17.00 -16.95 14.46
CA GLN A 114 18.17 -16.35 15.09
C GLN A 114 18.10 -14.83 15.04
N LEU A 115 18.78 -14.18 15.98
CA LEU A 115 18.94 -12.74 15.95
C LEU A 115 19.92 -12.35 14.84
N GLU A 116 19.50 -11.45 13.95
CA GLU A 116 20.29 -10.95 12.82
C GLU A 116 20.29 -9.41 12.86
N GLY A 117 21.40 -8.78 12.46
CA GLY A 117 21.57 -7.33 12.47
C GLY A 117 22.92 -6.87 13.06
N PRO A 118 23.03 -5.62 13.53
CA PRO A 118 21.95 -4.65 13.67
C PRO A 118 21.47 -4.11 12.31
N TYR A 119 20.18 -3.79 12.25
CA TYR A 119 19.58 -2.99 11.18
C TYR A 119 19.22 -1.61 11.71
N GLU A 120 19.07 -0.66 10.80
CA GLU A 120 18.46 0.63 11.07
C GLU A 120 17.35 0.93 10.07
N LEU A 121 16.31 1.61 10.53
CA LEU A 121 15.18 1.99 9.69
C LEU A 121 14.62 3.35 10.09
N PHE A 122 14.57 4.27 9.13
CA PHE A 122 13.88 5.54 9.20
C PHE A 122 12.59 5.46 8.36
N THR A 123 11.43 5.44 9.02
CA THR A 123 10.16 5.09 8.38
C THR A 123 8.97 5.73 9.09
N SER A 124 7.85 5.87 8.38
CA SER A 124 6.55 6.06 9.01
C SER A 124 6.00 4.74 9.56
N ILE A 125 4.90 4.82 10.32
CA ILE A 125 4.30 3.70 11.05
C ILE A 125 2.77 3.74 10.94
N PRO A 126 2.06 2.60 11.00
CA PRO A 126 0.61 2.59 10.83
C PRO A 126 -0.16 3.25 11.99
N SER A 127 0.30 3.02 13.24
CA SER A 127 -0.31 3.57 14.45
C SER A 127 0.70 3.64 15.59
N ARG A 128 0.90 4.84 16.16
CA ARG A 128 1.81 5.06 17.30
C ARG A 128 1.53 4.18 18.53
N PRO A 129 0.27 4.04 19.00
CA PRO A 129 0.01 3.23 20.20
C PRO A 129 0.09 1.71 19.99
N PHE A 130 -0.23 1.21 18.79
CA PHE A 130 -0.41 -0.23 18.53
C PHE A 130 0.68 -0.83 17.63
N PHE A 131 1.09 -0.08 16.61
CA PHE A 131 2.03 -0.52 15.58
C PHE A 131 3.22 0.46 15.43
N PRO A 132 4.01 0.74 16.48
CA PRO A 132 5.12 1.70 16.41
C PRO A 132 6.38 1.12 15.75
N ARG A 133 6.25 0.63 14.51
CA ARG A 133 7.32 0.00 13.73
C ARG A 133 7.00 0.03 12.24
N GLY A 134 8.00 -0.25 11.40
CA GLY A 134 7.84 -0.29 9.95
C GLY A 134 7.08 -1.53 9.48
N PHE A 135 6.11 -1.33 8.58
CA PHE A 135 5.45 -2.38 7.83
C PHE A 135 5.62 -2.12 6.33
N LEU A 136 6.17 -3.09 5.60
CA LEU A 136 6.66 -2.91 4.24
C LEU A 136 5.57 -2.45 3.27
N TRP A 137 4.39 -3.06 3.37
CA TRP A 137 3.29 -2.78 2.45
C TRP A 137 2.47 -1.56 2.84
N ASP A 138 2.41 -1.20 4.12
CA ASP A 138 1.80 0.04 4.57
C ASP A 138 2.58 1.26 4.06
N GLU A 139 3.91 1.17 4.03
CA GLU A 139 4.77 2.33 3.79
C GLU A 139 4.53 2.98 2.42
N GLY A 140 4.31 2.19 1.37
CA GLY A 140 3.97 2.74 0.06
C GLY A 140 2.75 3.66 0.11
N PHE A 141 1.73 3.30 0.90
CA PHE A 141 0.54 4.14 1.10
C PHE A 141 0.81 5.37 1.98
N HIS A 142 1.67 5.24 2.99
CA HIS A 142 2.09 6.36 3.85
C HIS A 142 2.83 7.43 3.05
N LEU A 143 3.68 7.01 2.10
CA LEU A 143 4.54 7.90 1.34
C LEU A 143 3.80 8.69 0.27
N LEU A 144 2.64 8.23 -0.21
CA LEU A 144 1.86 8.94 -1.23
C LEU A 144 1.42 10.36 -0.84
N PRO A 145 0.93 10.65 0.37
CA PRO A 145 0.72 12.03 0.78
C PRO A 145 2.07 12.72 1.05
N ILE A 146 3.04 12.05 1.67
CA ILE A 146 4.32 12.67 2.04
C ILE A 146 5.09 13.18 0.81
N VAL A 147 5.04 12.48 -0.34
CA VAL A 147 5.74 12.89 -1.57
C VAL A 147 5.25 14.23 -2.13
N ASP A 148 3.98 14.58 -1.91
CA ASP A 148 3.46 15.90 -2.33
C ASP A 148 4.06 17.01 -1.47
N TRP A 149 4.30 16.71 -0.19
CA TRP A 149 4.82 17.65 0.81
C TRP A 149 6.33 17.80 0.76
N ASP A 150 7.05 16.68 0.73
CA ASP A 150 8.50 16.61 0.85
C ASP A 150 9.03 15.36 0.13
N PRO A 151 9.36 15.45 -1.16
CA PRO A 151 9.86 14.32 -1.94
C PRO A 151 11.24 13.84 -1.47
N GLU A 152 12.07 14.70 -0.88
CA GLU A 152 13.39 14.31 -0.35
C GLU A 152 13.25 13.43 0.89
N LEU A 153 12.29 13.75 1.77
CA LEU A 153 11.94 12.89 2.90
C LEU A 153 11.51 11.49 2.42
N VAL A 154 10.73 11.40 1.35
CA VAL A 154 10.34 10.11 0.76
C VAL A 154 11.55 9.37 0.20
N MET A 155 12.47 10.05 -0.50
CA MET A 155 13.72 9.44 -0.97
C MET A 155 14.54 8.84 0.18
N GLN A 156 14.65 9.56 1.31
CA GLN A 156 15.35 9.06 2.50
C GLN A 156 14.68 7.82 3.10
N ILE A 157 13.36 7.83 3.27
CA ILE A 157 12.62 6.69 3.81
C ILE A 157 12.74 5.47 2.89
N VAL A 158 12.55 5.65 1.58
CA VAL A 158 12.68 4.56 0.61
C VAL A 158 14.11 4.00 0.62
N SER A 159 15.14 4.85 0.62
CA SER A 159 16.53 4.40 0.78
C SER A 159 16.74 3.62 2.07
N SER A 160 16.13 4.05 3.19
CA SER A 160 16.24 3.33 4.45
C SER A 160 15.60 1.95 4.39
N TRP A 161 14.45 1.78 3.75
CA TRP A 161 13.81 0.48 3.54
C TRP A 161 14.67 -0.46 2.70
N PHE A 162 15.17 0.01 1.56
CA PHE A 162 16.07 -0.79 0.71
C PHE A 162 17.43 -1.05 1.37
N GLY A 163 17.82 -0.25 2.36
CA GLY A 163 18.99 -0.51 3.21
C GLY A 163 18.84 -1.73 4.12
N THR A 164 17.61 -2.19 4.38
CA THR A 164 17.34 -3.42 5.15
C THR A 164 17.29 -4.68 4.29
N MET A 165 17.41 -4.53 2.96
CA MET A 165 17.32 -5.63 2.01
C MET A 165 18.53 -6.54 2.09
N ASP A 166 18.33 -7.86 2.04
CA ASP A 166 19.43 -8.81 2.01
C ASP A 166 20.07 -8.96 0.62
N GLU A 167 21.10 -9.81 0.54
CA GLU A 167 21.85 -10.05 -0.71
C GLU A 167 21.00 -10.71 -1.80
N GLU A 168 19.94 -11.42 -1.42
CA GLU A 168 19.04 -12.13 -2.33
C GLU A 168 17.89 -11.24 -2.84
N GLY A 169 17.67 -10.08 -2.21
CA GLY A 169 16.64 -9.10 -2.57
C GLY A 169 15.40 -9.10 -1.68
N TRP A 170 15.42 -9.84 -0.57
CA TRP A 170 14.32 -9.90 0.39
C TRP A 170 14.35 -8.72 1.37
N ILE A 171 13.17 -8.22 1.73
CA ILE A 171 12.95 -7.23 2.79
C ILE A 171 11.89 -7.81 3.72
N ALA A 172 12.17 -7.86 5.03
CA ALA A 172 11.19 -8.33 6.00
C ALA A 172 9.92 -7.47 5.98
N ARG A 173 8.75 -8.12 5.99
CA ARG A 173 7.45 -7.45 5.92
C ARG A 173 7.16 -6.54 7.12
N GLU A 174 7.70 -6.90 8.29
CA GLU A 174 7.48 -6.21 9.54
C GLU A 174 8.82 -6.05 10.26
N GLN A 175 9.25 -4.80 10.45
CA GLN A 175 10.60 -4.45 10.88
C GLN A 175 10.64 -4.29 12.40
N ILE A 176 10.90 -5.39 13.11
CA ILE A 176 10.86 -5.45 14.57
C ILE A 176 12.28 -5.34 15.13
N LEU A 177 12.78 -4.11 15.23
CA LEU A 177 14.19 -3.83 15.55
C LEU A 177 14.42 -3.68 17.06
N GLY A 178 15.08 -4.67 17.67
CA GLY A 178 15.53 -4.63 19.06
C GLY A 178 14.43 -4.90 20.11
N PRO A 179 14.78 -4.88 21.40
CA PRO A 179 13.88 -5.29 22.48
C PRO A 179 12.70 -4.35 22.71
N GLU A 180 12.84 -3.05 22.43
CA GLU A 180 11.75 -2.09 22.55
C GLU A 180 10.62 -2.39 21.56
N ALA A 181 10.95 -2.59 20.28
CA ALA A 181 9.98 -2.97 19.26
C ALA A 181 9.35 -4.33 19.57
N ARG A 182 10.16 -5.35 19.92
CA ARG A 182 9.69 -6.69 20.29
C ARG A 182 8.71 -6.69 21.46
N SER A 183 8.83 -5.75 22.41
CA SER A 183 7.90 -5.63 23.53
C SER A 183 6.45 -5.30 23.13
N LYS A 184 6.24 -4.86 21.88
CA LYS A 184 4.93 -4.51 21.31
C LYS A 184 4.39 -5.57 20.35
N VAL A 185 5.06 -6.72 20.22
CA VAL A 185 4.68 -7.77 19.26
C VAL A 185 4.53 -9.10 19.99
N PRO A 186 3.37 -9.79 19.88
CA PRO A 186 3.22 -11.16 20.36
C PRO A 186 4.30 -12.07 19.78
N GLN A 187 4.74 -13.06 20.55
CA GLN A 187 5.95 -13.85 20.26
C GLN A 187 5.83 -14.62 18.93
N GLU A 188 4.62 -15.08 18.62
CA GLU A 188 4.24 -15.79 17.40
C GLU A 188 4.38 -14.96 16.11
N PHE A 189 4.42 -13.63 16.20
CA PHE A 189 4.57 -12.73 15.04
C PHE A 189 5.96 -12.10 14.93
N GLN A 190 6.89 -12.40 15.85
CA GLN A 190 8.21 -11.79 15.84
C GLN A 190 9.13 -12.34 14.74
N VAL A 191 9.01 -13.64 14.45
CA VAL A 191 9.89 -14.31 13.48
C VAL A 191 9.55 -13.89 12.06
N GLN A 192 10.56 -13.45 11.32
CA GLN A 192 10.48 -13.15 9.89
C GLN A 192 11.05 -14.31 9.06
N TYR A 193 10.49 -14.52 7.87
CA TYR A 193 10.85 -15.64 6.98
C TYR A 193 11.29 -15.12 5.59
N PRO A 194 12.52 -15.40 5.12
CA PRO A 194 13.03 -14.85 3.86
C PRO A 194 12.33 -15.28 2.57
N HIS A 195 11.43 -16.27 2.62
CA HIS A 195 10.59 -16.68 1.48
C HIS A 195 9.20 -16.01 1.52
N TYR A 196 8.88 -15.29 2.59
CA TYR A 196 7.62 -14.55 2.74
C TYR A 196 7.76 -13.17 2.11
N ALA A 197 6.90 -12.92 1.12
CA ALA A 197 6.76 -11.63 0.45
C ALA A 197 5.68 -10.75 1.12
N ASN A 198 5.53 -9.52 0.62
CA ASN A 198 4.39 -8.65 0.89
C ASN A 198 4.05 -7.85 -0.38
N PRO A 199 2.85 -7.27 -0.56
CA PRO A 199 2.64 -6.27 -1.62
C PRO A 199 3.76 -5.21 -1.74
N PRO A 200 4.36 -5.01 -2.94
CA PRO A 200 5.51 -4.15 -3.19
C PRO A 200 5.10 -2.67 -3.32
N THR A 201 4.38 -2.13 -2.34
CA THR A 201 3.75 -0.81 -2.43
C THR A 201 4.77 0.35 -2.46
N LEU A 202 6.02 0.13 -2.04
CA LEU A 202 7.10 1.12 -2.19
C LEU A 202 7.30 1.54 -3.66
N TYR A 203 7.00 0.67 -4.64
CA TYR A 203 7.06 1.01 -6.06
C TYR A 203 6.02 2.06 -6.46
N MET A 204 4.91 2.19 -5.71
CA MET A 204 3.96 3.29 -5.91
C MET A 204 4.58 4.64 -5.51
N ALA A 205 5.41 4.67 -4.47
CA ALA A 205 6.16 5.87 -4.08
C ALA A 205 7.23 6.21 -5.14
N ILE A 206 7.88 5.20 -5.73
CA ILE A 206 8.80 5.38 -6.86
C ILE A 206 8.07 5.99 -8.07
N GLU A 207 6.92 5.43 -8.47
CA GLU A 207 6.11 5.97 -9.57
C GLU A 207 5.67 7.42 -9.29
N ALA A 208 5.25 7.72 -8.05
CA ALA A 208 4.83 9.06 -7.66
C ALA A 208 5.98 10.09 -7.68
N LEU A 209 7.17 9.70 -7.20
CA LEU A 209 8.38 10.52 -7.31
C LEU A 209 8.74 10.77 -8.78
N LEU A 210 8.79 9.70 -9.59
CA LEU A 210 9.12 9.80 -11.00
C LEU A 210 8.18 10.75 -11.75
N HIS A 211 6.87 10.60 -11.56
CA HIS A 211 5.87 11.50 -12.14
C HIS A 211 6.11 12.95 -11.71
N LYS A 212 6.36 13.20 -10.42
CA LYS A 212 6.60 14.55 -9.89
C LYS A 212 7.81 15.23 -10.54
N TYR A 213 8.91 14.50 -10.74
CA TYR A 213 10.13 15.04 -11.36
C TYR A 213 10.11 15.03 -12.89
N GLN A 214 9.13 14.37 -13.53
CA GLN A 214 8.87 14.46 -14.96
C GLN A 214 7.88 15.59 -15.31
N SER A 215 6.92 15.88 -14.43
CA SER A 215 5.80 16.79 -14.73
C SER A 215 6.02 18.24 -14.32
N THR A 216 7.10 18.58 -13.61
CA THR A 216 7.27 19.92 -12.98
C THR A 216 8.32 20.79 -13.66
N ASP A 217 8.15 22.11 -13.55
CA ASP A 217 9.19 23.15 -13.57
C ASP A 217 10.20 22.97 -12.40
N SER A 218 10.66 21.73 -12.16
CA SER A 218 11.70 21.47 -11.19
C SER A 218 12.96 22.22 -11.63
N THR A 219 13.59 22.93 -10.69
CA THR A 219 14.88 23.56 -10.96
C THR A 219 15.87 22.48 -11.39
N PRO A 220 16.80 22.76 -12.33
CA PRO A 220 17.75 21.76 -12.82
C PRO A 220 18.49 21.01 -11.71
N HIS A 221 18.80 21.70 -10.61
CA HIS A 221 19.46 21.12 -9.43
C HIS A 221 18.64 20.04 -8.72
N ASN A 222 17.32 20.21 -8.63
CA ASN A 222 16.44 19.23 -7.99
C ASN A 222 16.30 17.97 -8.86
N THR A 223 16.31 18.14 -10.19
CA THR A 223 16.29 17.03 -11.15
C THR A 223 17.58 16.22 -11.10
N ASP A 224 18.76 16.85 -10.99
CA ASP A 224 20.05 16.16 -10.89
C ASP A 224 20.18 15.34 -9.60
N THR A 225 19.71 15.90 -8.47
CA THR A 225 19.68 15.19 -7.18
C THR A 225 18.79 13.96 -7.26
N PHE A 226 17.58 14.08 -7.84
CA PHE A 226 16.67 12.96 -8.02
C PHE A 226 17.25 11.90 -8.97
N LYS A 227 17.79 12.29 -10.13
CA LYS A 227 18.42 11.33 -11.07
C LYS A 227 19.57 10.60 -10.41
N THR A 228 20.40 11.29 -9.62
CA THR A 228 21.51 10.67 -8.86
C THR A 228 21.00 9.64 -7.86
N TRP A 229 20.00 10.00 -7.05
CA TRP A 229 19.38 9.08 -6.09
C TRP A 229 18.74 7.88 -6.80
N LEU A 230 18.02 8.11 -7.90
CA LEU A 230 17.35 7.06 -8.65
C LEU A 230 18.36 6.09 -9.28
N THR A 231 19.48 6.58 -9.81
CA THR A 231 20.59 5.73 -10.29
C THR A 231 21.17 4.86 -9.17
N GLN A 232 21.28 5.38 -7.94
CA GLN A 232 21.81 4.62 -6.81
C GLN A 232 20.85 3.52 -6.34
N ILE A 233 19.55 3.79 -6.30
CA ILE A 233 18.56 2.82 -5.82
C ILE A 233 18.14 1.82 -6.91
N TYR A 234 18.32 2.15 -8.19
CA TYR A 234 17.85 1.33 -9.30
C TYR A 234 18.34 -0.14 -9.26
N PRO A 235 19.62 -0.46 -9.01
CA PRO A 235 20.07 -1.84 -8.86
C PRO A 235 19.39 -2.60 -7.71
N LEU A 236 18.98 -1.89 -6.65
CA LEU A 236 18.27 -2.47 -5.51
C LEU A 236 16.81 -2.79 -5.89
N LEU A 237 16.16 -1.91 -6.67
CA LEU A 237 14.83 -2.18 -7.25
C LEU A 237 14.89 -3.43 -8.15
N GLN A 238 15.89 -3.52 -9.03
CA GLN A 238 16.07 -4.68 -9.90
C GLN A 238 16.25 -5.98 -9.10
N ARG A 239 17.11 -5.97 -8.08
CA ARG A 239 17.34 -7.13 -7.22
C ARG A 239 16.06 -7.57 -6.51
N ASN A 240 15.32 -6.62 -5.94
CA ASN A 240 14.07 -6.91 -5.27
C ASN A 240 13.03 -7.49 -6.23
N PHE A 241 12.85 -6.92 -7.42
CA PHE A 241 11.94 -7.46 -8.42
C PHE A 241 12.31 -8.89 -8.86
N GLU A 242 13.59 -9.16 -9.11
CA GLU A 242 14.02 -10.52 -9.46
C GLU A 242 13.87 -11.51 -8.29
N TRP A 243 14.01 -11.04 -7.04
CA TRP A 243 13.67 -11.83 -5.87
C TRP A 243 12.19 -12.23 -5.85
N TYR A 244 11.27 -11.28 -6.06
CA TYR A 244 9.83 -11.58 -6.15
C TYR A 244 9.55 -12.57 -7.27
N ARG A 245 10.14 -12.34 -8.46
CA ARG A 245 9.91 -13.20 -9.63
C ARG A 245 10.36 -14.63 -9.42
N ARG A 246 11.50 -14.82 -8.74
CA ARG A 246 12.05 -16.14 -8.44
C ARG A 246 11.22 -16.84 -7.35
N THR A 247 11.04 -16.18 -6.21
CA THR A 247 10.50 -16.81 -5.00
C THR A 247 8.98 -16.96 -5.00
N GLN A 248 8.26 -16.09 -5.70
CA GLN A 248 6.80 -16.10 -5.73
C GLN A 248 6.26 -16.66 -7.07
N SER A 249 7.10 -17.33 -7.86
CA SER A 249 6.69 -17.96 -9.11
C SER A 249 5.61 -19.02 -8.87
N GLY A 250 4.64 -19.07 -9.77
CA GLY A 250 3.57 -20.07 -9.79
C GLY A 250 3.83 -21.17 -10.81
N ASP A 251 3.28 -22.36 -10.57
CA ASP A 251 3.50 -23.51 -11.44
C ASP A 251 2.56 -23.50 -12.64
N LEU A 252 3.10 -23.23 -13.83
CA LEU A 252 2.39 -23.27 -15.12
C LEU A 252 2.58 -24.57 -15.91
N LYS A 253 3.38 -25.52 -15.43
CA LYS A 253 3.85 -26.66 -16.23
C LYS A 253 3.29 -28.00 -15.77
N THR A 254 3.12 -28.18 -14.47
CA THR A 254 2.73 -29.47 -13.91
C THR A 254 1.25 -29.78 -14.14
N TYR A 255 0.40 -28.75 -14.15
CA TYR A 255 -1.06 -28.89 -14.21
C TYR A 255 -1.64 -28.54 -15.58
N ASP A 256 -2.82 -29.07 -15.92
CA ASP A 256 -3.50 -28.70 -17.17
C ASP A 256 -4.14 -27.31 -17.03
N ARG A 257 -3.59 -26.34 -17.77
CA ARG A 257 -3.98 -24.94 -17.71
C ARG A 257 -4.38 -24.41 -19.08
N PRO A 258 -5.28 -23.41 -19.13
CA PRO A 258 -5.52 -22.65 -20.35
C PRO A 258 -4.20 -22.16 -20.94
N LYS A 259 -4.13 -22.10 -22.28
CA LYS A 259 -2.95 -21.56 -22.95
C LYS A 259 -2.71 -20.12 -22.52
N SER A 260 -1.72 -19.90 -21.67
CA SER A 260 -1.24 -18.58 -21.29
C SER A 260 -0.31 -17.99 -22.35
N PHE A 261 -0.33 -16.68 -22.52
CA PHE A 261 0.59 -15.98 -23.40
C PHE A 261 2.06 -16.20 -23.03
N SER A 262 2.38 -16.19 -21.73
CA SER A 262 3.71 -16.48 -21.21
C SER A 262 3.72 -17.74 -20.34
N THR A 263 4.72 -18.59 -20.53
CA THR A 263 4.97 -19.79 -19.72
C THR A 263 5.82 -19.51 -18.47
N LYS A 264 6.05 -18.23 -18.14
CA LYS A 264 6.90 -17.80 -17.01
C LYS A 264 6.18 -16.85 -16.05
N GLU A 265 5.20 -16.10 -16.53
CA GLU A 265 4.59 -15.00 -15.78
C GLU A 265 3.29 -15.46 -15.11
N ALA A 266 3.42 -16.24 -14.04
CA ALA A 266 2.32 -16.52 -13.13
C ALA A 266 2.89 -16.65 -11.71
N TYR A 267 2.07 -16.33 -10.71
CA TYR A 267 2.59 -16.07 -9.38
C TYR A 267 1.67 -16.60 -8.29
N ARG A 268 2.27 -17.09 -7.21
CA ARG A 268 1.58 -17.63 -6.03
C ARG A 268 2.26 -17.08 -4.77
N TRP A 269 1.44 -16.63 -3.83
CA TRP A 269 1.91 -16.21 -2.50
C TRP A 269 2.42 -17.44 -1.75
N ARG A 270 3.64 -17.34 -1.21
CA ARG A 270 4.18 -18.28 -0.23
C ARG A 270 3.74 -17.91 1.19
N GLY A 271 3.76 -18.87 2.10
CA GLY A 271 3.49 -18.68 3.52
C GLY A 271 2.02 -18.69 3.91
N ARG A 272 1.13 -19.24 3.08
CA ARG A 272 -0.28 -19.37 3.44
C ARG A 272 -0.51 -20.51 4.42
N SER A 273 -1.39 -20.29 5.38
CA SER A 273 -1.98 -21.35 6.20
C SER A 273 -3.25 -21.91 5.51
N ASP A 274 -3.95 -22.77 6.23
CA ASP A 274 -5.29 -23.23 5.87
C ASP A 274 -6.27 -22.05 5.72
N ARG A 275 -6.25 -21.09 6.65
CA ARG A 275 -7.25 -20.01 6.73
C ARG A 275 -6.74 -18.63 6.33
N HIS A 276 -5.42 -18.41 6.23
CA HIS A 276 -4.85 -17.07 6.05
C HIS A 276 -3.72 -17.01 5.02
N ILE A 277 -3.59 -15.87 4.34
CA ILE A 277 -2.42 -15.51 3.52
C ILE A 277 -1.85 -14.17 3.99
N LEU A 278 -1.10 -14.19 5.10
CA LEU A 278 -0.51 -12.99 5.73
C LEU A 278 0.44 -12.21 4.79
N THR A 279 1.07 -12.93 3.87
CA THR A 279 1.99 -12.39 2.86
C THR A 279 1.27 -11.59 1.77
N SER A 280 -0.04 -11.78 1.60
CA SER A 280 -0.82 -10.97 0.66
C SER A 280 -1.19 -9.59 1.21
N GLY A 281 -1.10 -9.41 2.53
CA GLY A 281 -1.65 -8.25 3.25
C GLY A 281 -3.17 -8.26 3.40
N LEU A 282 -3.86 -9.24 2.81
CA LEU A 282 -5.31 -9.45 2.93
C LEU A 282 -5.58 -10.77 3.68
N ASP A 283 -5.17 -10.79 4.94
CA ASP A 283 -4.94 -11.99 5.75
C ASP A 283 -6.04 -13.05 5.68
N ASP A 284 -7.29 -12.70 5.99
CA ASP A 284 -8.44 -13.61 6.05
C ASP A 284 -9.33 -13.58 4.80
N PHE A 285 -8.91 -12.87 3.74
CA PHE A 285 -9.70 -12.83 2.50
C PHE A 285 -9.87 -14.26 1.95
N PRO A 286 -11.08 -14.68 1.54
CA PRO A 286 -11.31 -16.03 1.05
C PRO A 286 -10.46 -16.43 -0.17
N ARG A 287 -9.76 -17.56 -0.07
CA ARG A 287 -8.91 -18.15 -1.12
C ARG A 287 -9.34 -19.58 -1.42
N ALA A 288 -8.65 -20.24 -2.35
CA ALA A 288 -8.87 -21.65 -2.67
C ALA A 288 -8.83 -22.53 -1.41
N GLN A 289 -9.74 -23.50 -1.34
CA GLN A 289 -9.87 -24.47 -0.25
C GLN A 289 -10.07 -25.88 -0.83
N PRO A 290 -9.26 -26.87 -0.39
CA PRO A 290 -8.08 -26.73 0.46
C PRO A 290 -6.95 -25.92 -0.22
N PRO A 291 -5.93 -25.44 0.51
CA PRO A 291 -4.76 -24.86 -0.10
C PRO A 291 -4.06 -25.84 -1.06
N HIS A 292 -3.53 -25.35 -2.17
CA HIS A 292 -2.90 -26.19 -3.19
C HIS A 292 -1.63 -25.57 -3.79
N PRO A 293 -0.54 -26.33 -4.04
CA PRO A 293 0.69 -25.82 -4.67
C PRO A 293 0.47 -25.19 -6.05
N GLY A 294 -0.54 -25.69 -6.77
CA GLY A 294 -1.02 -25.21 -8.07
C GLY A 294 -1.88 -23.94 -8.03
N GLU A 295 -2.00 -23.25 -6.91
CA GLU A 295 -2.67 -21.95 -6.89
C GLU A 295 -1.92 -20.88 -7.69
N LEU A 296 -2.66 -19.94 -8.28
CA LEU A 296 -2.15 -18.70 -8.85
C LEU A 296 -3.00 -17.54 -8.33
N HIS A 297 -2.37 -16.47 -7.87
CA HIS A 297 -3.05 -15.37 -7.17
C HIS A 297 -3.12 -14.09 -8.03
N THR A 298 -4.35 -13.61 -8.21
CA THR A 298 -4.71 -12.47 -9.07
C THR A 298 -4.10 -11.17 -8.59
N ASP A 299 -4.14 -10.95 -7.28
CA ASP A 299 -3.57 -9.78 -6.62
C ASP A 299 -2.05 -9.74 -6.78
N LEU A 300 -1.37 -10.89 -6.61
CA LEU A 300 0.09 -10.97 -6.76
C LEU A 300 0.54 -10.70 -8.20
N ILE A 301 -0.06 -11.33 -9.21
CA ILE A 301 0.30 -11.06 -10.62
C ILE A 301 0.04 -9.59 -10.99
N SER A 302 -0.99 -8.97 -10.40
CA SER A 302 -1.29 -7.55 -10.57
C SER A 302 -0.21 -6.64 -9.96
N TRP A 303 0.33 -7.01 -8.79
CA TRP A 303 1.47 -6.33 -8.19
C TRP A 303 2.76 -6.49 -9.01
N MET A 304 3.02 -7.70 -9.52
CA MET A 304 4.18 -7.98 -10.36
C MET A 304 4.14 -7.16 -11.65
N GLY A 305 2.95 -6.96 -12.24
CA GLY A 305 2.75 -6.08 -13.38
C GLY A 305 3.08 -4.62 -13.06
N MET A 306 2.62 -4.12 -11.91
CA MET A 306 2.96 -2.78 -11.44
C MET A 306 4.47 -2.60 -11.24
N MET A 307 5.16 -3.57 -10.62
CA MET A 307 6.63 -3.52 -10.48
C MET A 307 7.33 -3.48 -11.84
N ALA A 308 6.93 -4.34 -12.78
CA ALA A 308 7.51 -4.39 -14.12
C ALA A 308 7.32 -3.07 -14.88
N ARG A 309 6.12 -2.47 -14.79
CA ARG A 309 5.84 -1.13 -15.35
C ARG A 309 6.72 -0.07 -14.73
N SER A 310 6.79 -0.03 -13.40
CA SER A 310 7.59 0.93 -12.65
C SER A 310 9.08 0.84 -13.03
N LEU A 311 9.64 -0.36 -13.13
CA LEU A 311 11.02 -0.58 -13.58
C LEU A 311 11.25 -0.16 -15.03
N ALA A 312 10.29 -0.41 -15.93
CA ALA A 312 10.39 0.05 -17.32
C ALA A 312 10.42 1.59 -17.40
N SER A 313 9.60 2.27 -16.59
CA SER A 313 9.57 3.74 -16.52
C SER A 313 10.83 4.33 -15.90
N VAL A 314 11.35 3.72 -14.83
CA VAL A 314 12.63 4.12 -14.21
C VAL A 314 13.78 3.93 -15.19
N ALA A 315 13.87 2.77 -15.85
CA ALA A 315 14.90 2.50 -16.85
C ALA A 315 14.87 3.54 -17.98
N ALA A 316 13.67 3.85 -18.50
CA ALA A 316 13.50 4.86 -19.53
C ALA A 316 13.95 6.26 -19.07
N TYR A 317 13.68 6.64 -17.82
CA TYR A 317 14.13 7.93 -17.25
C TYR A 317 15.65 8.01 -17.04
N LEU A 318 16.28 6.87 -16.75
CA LEU A 318 17.73 6.75 -16.59
C LEU A 318 18.45 6.54 -17.93
N ASP A 319 17.74 6.55 -19.06
CA ASP A 319 18.27 6.29 -20.40
C ASP A 319 18.81 4.84 -20.60
N GLU A 320 18.35 3.88 -19.78
CA GLU A 320 18.70 2.45 -19.83
C GLU A 320 17.77 1.70 -20.80
N ALA A 321 17.98 1.91 -22.11
CA ALA A 321 17.06 1.46 -23.15
C ALA A 321 16.84 -0.06 -23.22
N GLU A 322 17.88 -0.87 -22.95
CA GLU A 322 17.77 -2.34 -22.96
C GLU A 322 16.89 -2.84 -21.82
N ASP A 323 17.07 -2.28 -20.63
CA ASP A 323 16.27 -2.61 -19.45
C ASP A 323 14.84 -2.14 -19.60
N ALA A 324 14.61 -0.94 -20.14
CA ALA A 324 13.27 -0.44 -20.44
C ALA A 324 12.51 -1.40 -21.38
N ALA A 325 13.19 -1.90 -22.43
CA ALA A 325 12.61 -2.88 -23.36
C ALA A 325 12.38 -4.25 -22.70
N ARG A 326 13.29 -4.70 -21.83
CA ARG A 326 13.15 -5.96 -21.07
C ARG A 326 11.93 -5.91 -20.15
N TYR A 327 11.84 -4.90 -19.29
CA TYR A 327 10.73 -4.76 -18.34
C TYR A 327 9.41 -4.48 -19.04
N GLY A 328 9.41 -3.74 -20.16
CA GLY A 328 8.23 -3.57 -21.00
C GLY A 328 7.68 -4.89 -21.57
N LYS A 329 8.56 -5.82 -22.00
CA LYS A 329 8.14 -7.16 -22.45
C LYS A 329 7.57 -8.01 -21.32
N ILE A 330 8.16 -7.93 -20.13
CA ILE A 330 7.67 -8.64 -18.94
C ILE A 330 6.29 -8.09 -18.53
N PHE A 331 6.14 -6.77 -18.49
CA PHE A 331 4.87 -6.11 -18.23
C PHE A 331 3.76 -6.57 -19.19
N GLU A 332 4.01 -6.58 -20.51
CA GLU A 332 3.02 -7.03 -21.49
C GLU A 332 2.69 -8.52 -21.34
N ALA A 333 3.69 -9.35 -21.00
CA ALA A 333 3.47 -10.76 -20.74
C ALA A 333 2.58 -11.00 -19.51
N ILE A 334 2.83 -10.28 -18.41
CA ILE A 334 1.99 -10.31 -17.21
C ILE A 334 0.57 -9.80 -17.55
N ARG A 335 0.46 -8.65 -18.22
CA ARG A 335 -0.84 -8.05 -18.57
C ARG A 335 -1.72 -9.02 -19.36
N ARG A 336 -1.16 -9.75 -20.32
CA ARG A 336 -1.90 -10.79 -21.06
C ARG A 336 -2.23 -12.00 -20.22
N ASN A 337 -1.29 -12.47 -19.39
CA ASN A 337 -1.54 -13.61 -18.51
C ASN A 337 -2.60 -13.32 -17.44
N ILE A 338 -2.78 -12.07 -17.01
CA ILE A 338 -3.93 -11.68 -16.15
C ILE A 338 -5.25 -12.04 -16.84
N ASP A 339 -5.40 -11.71 -18.12
CA ASP A 339 -6.62 -12.06 -18.87
C ASP A 339 -6.72 -13.56 -19.18
N ASP A 340 -5.62 -14.19 -19.61
CA ASP A 340 -5.62 -15.61 -20.02
C ASP A 340 -5.84 -16.57 -18.85
N LEU A 341 -5.30 -16.25 -17.68
CA LEU A 341 -5.32 -17.14 -16.51
C LEU A 341 -6.45 -16.80 -15.53
N HIS A 342 -6.68 -15.51 -15.25
CA HIS A 342 -7.50 -15.11 -14.12
C HIS A 342 -8.91 -14.63 -14.49
N TRP A 343 -9.22 -14.39 -15.77
CA TRP A 343 -10.56 -13.95 -16.16
C TRP A 343 -11.55 -15.12 -16.25
N SER A 344 -12.53 -15.16 -15.34
CA SER A 344 -13.70 -16.04 -15.48
C SER A 344 -14.74 -15.41 -16.40
N ALA A 345 -14.91 -15.96 -17.61
CA ALA A 345 -16.00 -15.58 -18.50
C ALA A 345 -17.38 -15.92 -17.93
N LYS A 346 -17.47 -16.98 -17.12
CA LYS A 346 -18.71 -17.43 -16.47
C LYS A 346 -19.17 -16.44 -15.40
N ASP A 347 -18.24 -15.96 -14.59
CA ASP A 347 -18.53 -15.09 -13.43
C ASP A 347 -18.37 -13.60 -13.74
N ALA A 348 -17.88 -13.29 -14.94
CA ALA A 348 -17.59 -11.95 -15.45
C ALA A 348 -16.68 -11.14 -14.51
N THR A 349 -15.65 -11.77 -13.98
CA THR A 349 -14.72 -11.17 -13.03
C THR A 349 -13.35 -11.84 -13.05
N TYR A 350 -12.34 -11.18 -12.45
CA TYR A 350 -11.05 -11.80 -12.21
C TYR A 350 -11.08 -12.63 -10.92
N CYS A 351 -10.43 -13.79 -10.96
CA CYS A 351 -10.46 -14.78 -9.90
C CYS A 351 -9.08 -15.39 -9.70
N ASP A 352 -8.78 -15.78 -8.46
CA ASP A 352 -7.66 -16.69 -8.22
C ASP A 352 -7.92 -18.00 -8.97
N VAL A 353 -6.84 -18.74 -9.22
CA VAL A 353 -6.91 -20.01 -9.93
C VAL A 353 -6.32 -21.08 -9.03
N THR A 354 -6.94 -22.25 -9.02
CA THR A 354 -6.38 -23.47 -8.44
C THR A 354 -6.58 -24.62 -9.42
N VAL A 355 -6.32 -25.86 -8.99
CA VAL A 355 -6.63 -27.07 -9.75
C VAL A 355 -7.64 -27.91 -8.98
N ASP A 356 -8.44 -28.69 -9.70
CA ASP A 356 -9.34 -29.67 -9.11
C ASP A 356 -8.68 -31.05 -8.97
N ASP A 357 -9.47 -32.04 -8.51
CA ASP A 357 -9.00 -33.43 -8.30
C ASP A 357 -8.54 -34.12 -9.60
N TYR A 358 -8.81 -33.54 -10.78
CA TYR A 358 -8.38 -34.01 -12.08
C TYR A 358 -7.18 -33.23 -12.63
N GLU A 359 -6.57 -32.36 -11.81
CA GLU A 359 -5.48 -31.44 -12.16
C GLU A 359 -5.90 -30.39 -13.21
N ASP A 360 -7.21 -30.20 -13.43
CA ASP A 360 -7.75 -29.19 -14.33
C ASP A 360 -7.80 -27.84 -13.64
N SER A 361 -7.37 -26.79 -14.34
CA SER A 361 -7.40 -25.42 -13.85
C SER A 361 -8.83 -24.90 -13.63
N VAL A 362 -9.14 -24.45 -12.41
CA VAL A 362 -10.45 -23.90 -12.02
C VAL A 362 -10.32 -22.52 -11.37
N HIS A 363 -11.31 -21.66 -11.63
CA HIS A 363 -11.37 -20.31 -11.04
C HIS A 363 -12.03 -20.34 -9.65
N VAL A 364 -11.44 -19.63 -8.70
CA VAL A 364 -11.95 -19.40 -7.34
C VAL A 364 -12.39 -17.94 -7.21
N CYS A 365 -13.68 -17.72 -7.47
CA CYS A 365 -14.23 -16.38 -7.64
C CYS A 365 -14.93 -15.86 -6.37
N HIS A 366 -14.13 -15.40 -5.40
CA HIS A 366 -14.63 -14.57 -4.30
C HIS A 366 -14.60 -13.10 -4.70
N LYS A 367 -15.76 -12.60 -5.17
CA LYS A 367 -15.88 -11.21 -5.65
C LYS A 367 -15.52 -10.23 -4.52
N GLY A 368 -14.47 -9.44 -4.72
CA GLY A 368 -13.94 -8.55 -3.70
C GLY A 368 -12.79 -7.73 -4.23
N TYR A 369 -11.94 -7.22 -3.32
CA TYR A 369 -10.73 -6.50 -3.68
C TYR A 369 -9.86 -7.31 -4.65
N ILE A 370 -9.61 -8.60 -4.40
CA ILE A 370 -8.84 -9.50 -5.30
C ILE A 370 -9.36 -9.50 -6.74
N SER A 371 -10.67 -9.54 -6.93
CA SER A 371 -11.28 -9.50 -8.26
C SER A 371 -11.08 -8.19 -9.02
N ILE A 372 -10.73 -7.11 -8.32
CA ILE A 372 -10.52 -5.78 -8.91
C ILE A 372 -9.06 -5.31 -8.79
N PHE A 373 -8.12 -6.17 -8.35
CA PHE A 373 -6.69 -5.83 -8.31
C PHE A 373 -6.12 -5.41 -9.66
N PRO A 374 -6.43 -6.09 -10.79
CA PRO A 374 -5.97 -5.65 -12.10
C PRO A 374 -6.39 -4.21 -12.43
N PHE A 375 -7.58 -3.80 -11.96
CA PHE A 375 -8.02 -2.41 -12.05
C PHE A 375 -7.21 -1.52 -11.10
N MET A 376 -7.15 -1.84 -9.80
CA MET A 376 -6.46 -1.04 -8.77
C MET A 376 -4.96 -0.79 -9.05
N THR A 377 -4.27 -1.72 -9.72
CA THR A 377 -2.85 -1.57 -10.08
C THR A 377 -2.63 -0.94 -11.45
N GLY A 378 -3.69 -0.57 -12.17
CA GLY A 378 -3.61 0.03 -13.51
C GLY A 378 -3.16 -0.97 -14.59
N MET A 379 -3.48 -2.25 -14.42
CA MET A 379 -3.21 -3.32 -15.40
C MET A 379 -4.33 -3.46 -16.43
N LEU A 380 -5.48 -2.83 -16.19
CA LEU A 380 -6.63 -2.86 -17.07
C LEU A 380 -6.72 -1.58 -17.91
N ALA A 381 -6.46 -1.70 -19.22
CA ALA A 381 -6.46 -0.55 -20.11
C ALA A 381 -7.90 0.03 -20.31
N PRO A 382 -8.04 1.34 -20.57
CA PRO A 382 -9.35 1.99 -20.81
C PRO A 382 -10.20 1.37 -21.92
N GLU A 383 -9.56 0.76 -22.90
CA GLU A 383 -10.13 0.08 -24.06
C GLU A 383 -10.37 -1.42 -23.85
N SER A 384 -10.02 -1.97 -22.69
CA SER A 384 -10.24 -3.38 -22.39
C SER A 384 -11.73 -3.74 -22.41
N GLY A 385 -12.06 -4.82 -23.13
CA GLY A 385 -13.42 -5.36 -23.16
C GLY A 385 -13.91 -5.90 -21.81
N LYS A 386 -13.03 -6.03 -20.80
CA LYS A 386 -13.38 -6.47 -19.44
C LYS A 386 -13.69 -5.29 -18.50
N LEU A 387 -13.30 -4.07 -18.87
CA LEU A 387 -13.41 -2.89 -17.99
C LEU A 387 -14.84 -2.61 -17.55
N GLY A 388 -15.81 -2.69 -18.47
CA GLY A 388 -17.22 -2.51 -18.14
C GLY A 388 -17.70 -3.43 -17.02
N ALA A 389 -17.41 -4.73 -17.11
CA ALA A 389 -17.81 -5.71 -16.10
C ALA A 389 -17.15 -5.46 -14.72
N VAL A 390 -15.89 -4.99 -14.72
CA VAL A 390 -15.21 -4.60 -13.47
C VAL A 390 -15.84 -3.37 -12.84
N LEU A 391 -16.16 -2.34 -13.64
CA LEU A 391 -16.83 -1.13 -13.14
C LEU A 391 -18.25 -1.44 -12.64
N ASP A 392 -18.97 -2.33 -13.34
CA ASP A 392 -20.31 -2.78 -12.93
C ASP A 392 -20.25 -3.55 -11.61
N LEU A 393 -19.25 -4.42 -11.41
CA LEU A 393 -19.03 -5.11 -10.14
C LEU A 393 -18.74 -4.13 -8.98
N ILE A 394 -17.87 -3.14 -9.22
CA ILE A 394 -17.55 -2.13 -8.20
C ILE A 394 -18.78 -1.31 -7.84
N ALA A 395 -19.61 -0.96 -8.84
CA ALA A 395 -20.78 -0.10 -8.67
C ALA A 395 -22.03 -0.81 -8.11
N ASP A 396 -22.06 -2.15 -8.05
CA ASP A 396 -23.21 -2.90 -7.57
C ASP A 396 -23.30 -2.86 -6.02
N GLU A 397 -24.38 -2.29 -5.49
CA GLU A 397 -24.68 -2.19 -4.06
C GLU A 397 -24.91 -3.54 -3.38
N ALA A 398 -25.36 -4.54 -4.15
CA ALA A 398 -25.52 -5.91 -3.68
C ALA A 398 -24.20 -6.69 -3.70
N GLU A 399 -23.14 -6.13 -4.29
CA GLU A 399 -21.80 -6.69 -4.31
C GLU A 399 -20.86 -5.79 -3.48
N LEU A 400 -20.09 -4.91 -4.12
CA LEU A 400 -18.99 -4.18 -3.50
C LEU A 400 -19.34 -2.75 -3.07
N TRP A 401 -20.30 -2.08 -3.73
CA TRP A 401 -20.56 -0.66 -3.48
C TRP A 401 -21.30 -0.43 -2.16
N SER A 402 -20.83 0.51 -1.33
CA SER A 402 -21.59 0.99 -0.17
C SER A 402 -21.58 2.52 -0.08
N PRO A 403 -22.51 3.11 0.71
CA PRO A 403 -22.48 4.54 1.04
C PRO A 403 -21.22 4.99 1.78
N PHE A 404 -20.37 4.06 2.23
CA PHE A 404 -19.18 4.32 3.03
C PHE A 404 -17.87 4.04 2.29
N GLY A 405 -17.94 3.38 1.13
CA GLY A 405 -16.81 3.01 0.28
C GLY A 405 -17.03 1.66 -0.41
N VAL A 406 -16.02 1.17 -1.13
CA VAL A 406 -16.01 -0.17 -1.72
C VAL A 406 -15.63 -1.18 -0.65
N ARG A 407 -16.49 -2.19 -0.43
CA ARG A 407 -16.30 -3.29 0.52
C ARG A 407 -15.16 -4.21 0.08
N SER A 408 -14.43 -4.77 1.05
CA SER A 408 -13.37 -5.75 0.79
C SER A 408 -13.89 -7.01 0.12
N LEU A 409 -15.04 -7.52 0.55
CA LEU A 409 -15.69 -8.70 0.00
C LEU A 409 -17.14 -8.38 -0.38
N SER A 410 -17.63 -9.03 -1.43
CA SER A 410 -19.02 -8.91 -1.88
C SER A 410 -20.00 -9.32 -0.78
N LYS A 411 -21.06 -8.54 -0.64
CA LYS A 411 -22.18 -8.84 0.25
C LYS A 411 -22.93 -10.12 -0.14
N ARG A 412 -22.77 -10.61 -1.37
CA ARG A 412 -23.32 -11.89 -1.84
C ARG A 412 -22.41 -13.08 -1.56
N ASP A 413 -21.15 -12.85 -1.22
CA ASP A 413 -20.26 -13.94 -0.85
C ASP A 413 -20.75 -14.59 0.46
N VAL A 414 -20.75 -15.92 0.50
CA VAL A 414 -21.22 -16.67 1.67
C VAL A 414 -20.34 -16.45 2.91
N LEU A 415 -19.12 -15.96 2.73
CA LEU A 415 -18.17 -15.65 3.80
C LEU A 415 -18.20 -14.18 4.24
N PHE A 416 -19.09 -13.36 3.65
CA PHE A 416 -19.25 -11.96 4.05
C PHE A 416 -19.61 -11.81 5.54
N GLY A 417 -18.84 -11.00 6.27
CA GLY A 417 -19.08 -10.74 7.70
C GLY A 417 -18.84 -11.95 8.62
N THR A 418 -18.16 -12.99 8.14
CA THR A 418 -17.87 -14.22 8.91
C THR A 418 -16.50 -14.18 9.58
N GLU A 419 -16.31 -15.07 10.57
CA GLU A 419 -15.03 -15.30 11.25
C GLU A 419 -14.45 -14.02 11.87
N GLU A 420 -13.20 -13.69 11.57
CA GLU A 420 -12.54 -12.50 12.08
C GLU A 420 -13.11 -11.24 11.46
N ASP A 421 -13.74 -11.29 10.28
CA ASP A 421 -14.26 -10.13 9.54
C ASP A 421 -13.26 -8.96 9.47
N TYR A 422 -12.07 -9.26 8.93
CA TYR A 422 -11.03 -8.25 8.70
C TYR A 422 -11.09 -7.80 7.22
N TRP A 423 -10.86 -8.70 6.27
CA TRP A 423 -10.96 -8.48 4.82
C TRP A 423 -12.22 -9.12 4.20
N ARG A 424 -13.26 -9.37 4.99
CA ARG A 424 -14.52 -10.05 4.58
C ARG A 424 -15.75 -9.14 4.53
N GLY A 425 -15.56 -7.85 4.25
CA GLY A 425 -16.65 -6.90 4.15
C GLY A 425 -16.30 -5.45 4.51
N PRO A 426 -15.44 -5.19 5.51
CA PRO A 426 -15.02 -3.84 5.87
C PRO A 426 -14.41 -3.06 4.70
N VAL A 427 -14.52 -1.74 4.78
CA VAL A 427 -13.98 -0.75 3.83
C VAL A 427 -12.62 -0.30 4.31
N TRP A 428 -11.62 -0.40 3.44
CA TRP A 428 -10.24 -0.04 3.73
C TRP A 428 -9.76 1.11 2.84
N MET A 429 -9.15 2.14 3.44
CA MET A 429 -8.80 3.37 2.73
C MET A 429 -7.67 3.16 1.71
N ASN A 430 -6.69 2.30 1.99
CA ASN A 430 -5.62 1.96 1.06
C ASN A 430 -6.17 1.44 -0.29
N MET A 431 -7.03 0.43 -0.28
CA MET A 431 -7.63 -0.15 -1.48
C MET A 431 -8.58 0.83 -2.17
N ASN A 432 -9.42 1.51 -1.38
CA ASN A 432 -10.35 2.50 -1.93
C ASN A 432 -9.64 3.70 -2.57
N TYR A 433 -8.48 4.11 -2.06
CA TYR A 433 -7.66 5.13 -2.68
C TYR A 433 -7.20 4.70 -4.08
N LEU A 434 -6.78 3.45 -4.25
CA LEU A 434 -6.41 2.91 -5.57
C LEU A 434 -7.62 2.93 -6.53
N VAL A 435 -8.80 2.50 -6.06
CA VAL A 435 -10.04 2.57 -6.86
C VAL A 435 -10.35 4.01 -7.28
N VAL A 436 -10.32 4.97 -6.36
CA VAL A 436 -10.59 6.39 -6.67
C VAL A 436 -9.58 6.95 -7.67
N ARG A 437 -8.29 6.61 -7.53
CA ARG A 437 -7.23 7.04 -8.46
C ARG A 437 -7.51 6.56 -9.88
N GLU A 438 -7.85 5.29 -10.05
CA GLU A 438 -8.11 4.71 -11.38
C GLU A 438 -9.44 5.21 -11.97
N LEU A 439 -10.47 5.41 -11.15
CA LEU A 439 -11.70 6.05 -11.60
C LEU A 439 -11.47 7.49 -12.07
N LEU A 440 -10.61 8.25 -11.38
CA LEU A 440 -10.21 9.59 -11.81
C LEU A 440 -9.46 9.55 -13.15
N HIS A 441 -8.51 8.61 -13.29
CA HIS A 441 -7.79 8.41 -14.54
C HIS A 441 -8.76 8.13 -15.71
N LEU A 442 -9.71 7.21 -15.52
CA LEU A 442 -10.72 6.90 -16.54
C LEU A 442 -11.70 8.06 -16.80
N ALA A 443 -12.04 8.85 -15.79
CA ALA A 443 -12.88 10.03 -15.96
C ALA A 443 -12.19 11.11 -16.82
N GLN A 444 -10.86 11.17 -16.80
CA GLN A 444 -10.05 12.12 -17.55
C GLN A 444 -9.62 11.59 -18.93
N THR A 445 -9.64 10.27 -19.12
CA THR A 445 -9.31 9.62 -20.39
C THR A 445 -10.55 9.48 -21.29
N PRO A 446 -10.52 9.94 -22.55
CA PRO A 446 -11.61 9.68 -23.49
C PRO A 446 -11.81 8.17 -23.71
N GLY A 447 -13.03 7.69 -23.48
CA GLY A 447 -13.34 6.26 -23.64
C GLY A 447 -14.80 5.94 -23.36
N PRO A 448 -15.25 4.71 -23.70
CA PRO A 448 -16.66 4.31 -23.57
C PRO A 448 -17.16 4.34 -22.12
N HIS A 449 -16.26 4.15 -21.15
CA HIS A 449 -16.60 4.12 -19.72
C HIS A 449 -16.36 5.45 -18.98
N GLN A 450 -15.94 6.52 -19.67
CA GLN A 450 -15.59 7.81 -19.06
C GLN A 450 -16.74 8.36 -18.21
N SER A 451 -17.99 8.34 -18.73
CA SER A 451 -19.15 8.86 -17.99
C SER A 451 -19.48 8.05 -16.74
N GLN A 452 -19.36 6.72 -16.81
CA GLN A 452 -19.56 5.82 -15.66
C GLN A 452 -18.50 6.08 -14.60
N ALA A 453 -17.22 6.15 -15.01
CA ALA A 453 -16.09 6.45 -14.13
C ALA A 453 -16.24 7.81 -13.43
N THR A 454 -16.65 8.87 -14.14
CA THR A 454 -16.91 10.18 -13.53
C THR A 454 -17.96 10.12 -12.42
N LYS A 455 -19.07 9.42 -12.65
CA LYS A 455 -20.13 9.27 -11.64
C LYS A 455 -19.64 8.51 -10.41
N MET A 456 -18.97 7.38 -10.63
CA MET A 456 -18.41 6.56 -9.56
C MET A 456 -17.34 7.31 -8.78
N TYR A 457 -16.40 7.98 -9.46
CA TYR A 457 -15.37 8.82 -8.85
C TYR A 457 -15.98 9.87 -7.92
N THR A 458 -16.94 10.67 -8.43
CA THR A 458 -17.57 11.74 -7.67
C THR A 458 -18.27 11.21 -6.41
N ALA A 459 -18.99 10.10 -6.53
CA ALA A 459 -19.70 9.49 -5.40
C ALA A 459 -18.74 8.85 -4.39
N LEU A 460 -17.79 8.03 -4.85
CA LEU A 460 -16.84 7.32 -3.98
C LEU A 460 -15.95 8.29 -3.21
N ARG A 461 -15.43 9.32 -3.88
CA ARG A 461 -14.65 10.39 -3.25
C ARG A 461 -15.41 11.03 -2.09
N LYS A 462 -16.69 11.35 -2.29
CA LYS A 462 -17.55 11.92 -1.24
C LYS A 462 -17.80 10.94 -0.10
N ASN A 463 -18.21 9.71 -0.42
CA ASN A 463 -18.54 8.66 0.55
C ASN A 463 -17.36 8.38 1.50
N LEU A 464 -16.14 8.27 0.94
CA LEU A 464 -14.93 8.00 1.72
C LEU A 464 -14.60 9.15 2.68
N VAL A 465 -14.59 10.38 2.18
CA VAL A 465 -14.27 11.56 3.02
C VAL A 465 -15.30 11.73 4.12
N ASP A 466 -16.59 11.61 3.81
CA ASP A 466 -17.65 11.73 4.81
C ASP A 466 -17.55 10.62 5.86
N THR A 467 -17.26 9.39 5.47
CA THR A 467 -17.13 8.26 6.40
C THR A 467 -16.00 8.49 7.40
N VAL A 468 -14.81 8.82 6.91
CA VAL A 468 -13.65 9.08 7.79
C VAL A 468 -13.88 10.33 8.63
N TYR A 469 -14.38 11.42 8.05
CA TYR A 469 -14.62 12.68 8.74
C TYR A 469 -15.68 12.54 9.83
N ASN A 470 -16.80 11.89 9.55
CA ASN A 470 -17.87 11.68 10.53
C ASN A 470 -17.39 10.79 11.67
N SER A 471 -16.66 9.71 11.36
CA SER A 471 -16.07 8.88 12.41
C SER A 471 -15.05 9.67 13.25
N TRP A 472 -14.24 10.53 12.64
CA TRP A 472 -13.27 11.35 13.37
C TRP A 472 -13.95 12.41 14.25
N THR A 473 -15.05 13.03 13.78
CA THR A 473 -15.80 13.99 14.59
C THR A 473 -16.54 13.32 15.75
N GLU A 474 -17.03 12.09 15.56
CA GLU A 474 -17.69 11.30 16.60
C GLU A 474 -16.70 10.77 17.66
N THR A 475 -15.56 10.22 17.23
CA THR A 475 -14.67 9.45 18.12
C THR A 475 -13.36 10.16 18.47
N GLY A 476 -13.01 11.24 17.77
CA GLY A 476 -11.73 11.96 17.92
C GLY A 476 -10.55 11.30 17.21
N PHE A 477 -10.75 10.18 16.51
CA PHE A 477 -9.69 9.39 15.88
C PHE A 477 -10.09 8.90 14.48
N VAL A 478 -9.09 8.58 13.68
CA VAL A 478 -9.26 7.76 12.47
C VAL A 478 -8.92 6.31 12.76
N TRP A 479 -9.48 5.43 11.94
CA TRP A 479 -9.50 3.99 12.17
C TRP A 479 -8.84 3.26 11.02
N GLU A 480 -8.42 2.04 11.30
CA GLU A 480 -7.78 1.13 10.37
C GLU A 480 -8.70 0.73 9.21
N GLN A 481 -9.94 0.37 9.56
CA GLN A 481 -11.01 0.00 8.63
C GLN A 481 -12.36 0.58 9.08
N TYR A 482 -13.33 0.59 8.18
CA TYR A 482 -14.68 1.07 8.43
C TYR A 482 -15.71 -0.01 8.10
N ASN A 483 -16.75 -0.14 8.91
CA ASN A 483 -17.80 -1.12 8.67
C ASN A 483 -18.55 -0.80 7.36
N GLY A 484 -18.61 -1.75 6.43
CA GLY A 484 -19.22 -1.55 5.11
C GLY A 484 -20.74 -1.30 5.09
N GLU A 485 -21.44 -1.58 6.20
CA GLU A 485 -22.89 -1.40 6.33
C GLU A 485 -23.29 -0.18 7.17
N THR A 486 -22.41 0.32 8.03
CA THR A 486 -22.72 1.39 9.00
C THR A 486 -21.76 2.58 8.97
N GLY A 487 -20.61 2.45 8.32
CA GLY A 487 -19.57 3.48 8.28
C GLY A 487 -18.81 3.69 9.59
N LYS A 488 -19.11 2.92 10.65
CA LYS A 488 -18.41 3.03 11.93
C LYS A 488 -16.96 2.56 11.80
N GLY A 489 -16.03 3.33 12.37
CA GLY A 489 -14.64 2.90 12.51
C GLY A 489 -14.51 1.63 13.34
N GLN A 490 -13.61 0.74 12.93
CA GLN A 490 -13.37 -0.56 13.58
C GLN A 490 -11.86 -0.79 13.75
N ARG A 491 -11.52 -1.74 14.64
CA ARG A 491 -10.15 -2.19 14.93
C ARG A 491 -9.29 -1.08 15.52
N THR A 492 -8.12 -0.84 14.95
CA THR A 492 -7.09 0.01 15.53
C THR A 492 -7.46 1.49 15.40
N GLN A 493 -7.46 2.20 16.54
CA GLN A 493 -7.58 3.66 16.59
C GLN A 493 -6.23 4.33 16.34
N HIS A 494 -6.25 5.65 16.11
CA HIS A 494 -5.05 6.43 15.77
C HIS A 494 -4.32 5.86 14.54
N PHE A 495 -5.07 5.27 13.61
CA PHE A 495 -4.51 4.67 12.42
C PHE A 495 -4.25 5.75 11.36
N THR A 496 -3.30 6.63 11.65
CA THR A 496 -2.85 7.68 10.72
C THR A 496 -1.79 7.16 9.75
N GLY A 497 -1.74 5.84 9.53
CA GLY A 497 -1.12 5.20 8.38
C GLY A 497 -1.91 5.43 7.09
N TRP A 498 -2.33 4.37 6.40
CA TRP A 498 -3.03 4.52 5.11
C TRP A 498 -4.33 5.33 5.17
N THR A 499 -5.00 5.44 6.33
CA THR A 499 -6.25 6.22 6.42
C THR A 499 -6.00 7.72 6.18
N SER A 500 -4.76 8.17 6.35
CA SER A 500 -4.31 9.52 5.99
C SER A 500 -4.37 9.80 4.48
N LEU A 501 -4.53 8.79 3.61
CA LEU A 501 -4.80 8.98 2.18
C LEU A 501 -6.07 9.79 1.92
N VAL A 502 -7.00 9.87 2.87
CA VAL A 502 -8.17 10.76 2.78
C VAL A 502 -7.77 12.22 2.54
N VAL A 503 -6.58 12.64 2.98
CA VAL A 503 -6.01 13.97 2.70
C VAL A 503 -5.82 14.17 1.21
N LYS A 504 -5.25 13.18 0.50
CA LYS A 504 -5.13 13.22 -0.97
C LYS A 504 -6.51 13.18 -1.62
N VAL A 505 -7.41 12.31 -1.17
CA VAL A 505 -8.77 12.19 -1.72
C VAL A 505 -9.52 13.53 -1.65
N MET A 506 -9.40 14.26 -0.54
CA MET A 506 -9.98 15.61 -0.42
C MET A 506 -9.38 16.60 -1.42
N GLY A 507 -8.08 16.51 -1.70
CA GLY A 507 -7.39 17.36 -2.68
C GLY A 507 -7.63 17.00 -4.14
N MET A 508 -8.25 15.86 -4.46
CA MET A 508 -8.52 15.48 -5.86
C MET A 508 -9.58 16.37 -6.53
N PRO A 509 -9.56 16.53 -7.87
CA PRO A 509 -10.43 17.47 -8.60
C PRO A 509 -11.93 17.21 -8.43
N ASP A 510 -12.74 18.27 -8.44
CA ASP A 510 -14.19 18.15 -8.48
C ASP A 510 -14.71 17.98 -9.92
N LEU A 511 -15.40 16.87 -10.19
CA LEU A 511 -16.00 16.57 -11.49
C LEU A 511 -17.53 16.67 -11.50
N SER A 512 -18.19 17.05 -10.39
CA SER A 512 -19.66 17.05 -10.31
C SER A 512 -20.34 18.13 -11.17
N GLY A 513 -19.60 19.16 -11.58
CA GLY A 513 -20.14 20.36 -12.25
C GLY A 513 -20.24 20.32 -13.78
N GLY A 514 -19.90 19.21 -14.46
CA GLY A 514 -20.03 19.09 -15.93
C GLY A 514 -19.18 20.05 -16.78
N LYS A 515 -18.32 20.86 -16.17
CA LYS A 515 -17.37 21.79 -16.83
C LYS A 515 -15.91 21.29 -16.77
N GLY A 516 -15.68 19.99 -16.64
CA GLY A 516 -14.35 19.41 -16.59
C GLY A 516 -13.84 19.04 -17.98
N LEU A 517 -13.24 19.99 -18.70
CA LEU A 517 -12.18 19.82 -19.71
C LEU A 517 -11.78 21.19 -20.29
N ARG A 518 -11.53 22.19 -19.43
CA ARG A 518 -10.68 23.37 -19.76
C ARG A 518 -9.98 23.80 -18.48
N GLY A 519 -8.67 23.61 -18.43
CA GLY A 519 -7.84 24.03 -17.31
C GLY A 519 -6.57 23.22 -17.11
N HIS A 520 -5.79 23.00 -18.18
CA HIS A 520 -4.35 23.21 -18.03
C HIS A 520 -4.18 24.73 -18.07
N GLU A 521 -4.27 25.38 -16.92
CA GLU A 521 -3.64 26.68 -16.73
C GLU A 521 -2.43 26.44 -15.85
N GLU A 522 -1.29 26.73 -16.47
CA GLU A 522 0.02 26.98 -15.87
C GLU A 522 -0.10 27.54 -14.46
N LEU A 523 0.58 26.91 -13.50
CA LEU A 523 1.27 27.56 -12.39
C LEU A 523 2.34 26.63 -11.82
#